data_AF-A0A1I4LWA7-F1
#
_entry.id   AF-A0A1I4LWA7-F1
#
_cell.length_a   1.000
_cell.length_b   1.000
_cell.length_c   1.000
_cell.angle_alpha   90.00
_cell.angle_beta   90.00
_cell.angle_gamma   90.00
#
_symmetry.space_group_name_H-M   'P 1'
#
loop_
_entity.id
_entity.type
_entity.pdbx_description
1 polymer ?
#
loop_
_entity_poly.entity_id
_entity_poly.type
_entity_poly.pdbx_seq_one_letter_code
_entity_poly.pdbx_strand_id
1 'polypeptide(L)'
;MIAQGWLDAQGAPVDPTFKTPAEGAATQVWAATAQLLDGLGGLYCEDCDVAVRAETAEEPFVGVKAYAVDPGEAERLWALSVALTGTEFV
;
A
#
# COMPACT_ATOMS: atom_id res chain seq x y z
N MET A 1 9.84 5.17 15.49
CA MET A 1 10.92 4.61 14.65
C MET A 1 12.27 4.64 15.36
N ILE A 2 12.70 5.76 15.96
CA ILE A 2 13.91 5.80 16.81
C ILE A 2 13.78 4.86 18.03
N ALA A 3 12.68 4.94 18.78
CA ALA A 3 12.45 4.07 19.95
C ALA A 3 12.34 2.56 19.62
N GLN A 4 12.11 2.21 18.35
CA GLN A 4 12.07 0.83 17.86
C GLN A 4 13.41 0.39 17.25
N GLY A 5 14.44 1.25 17.28
CA GLY A 5 15.77 0.98 16.73
C GLY A 5 15.87 1.06 15.21
N TRP A 6 14.87 1.60 14.52
CA TRP A 6 14.83 1.64 13.05
C TRP A 6 15.49 2.88 12.44
N LEU A 7 15.52 3.97 13.20
CA LEU A 7 16.23 5.20 12.85
C LEU A 7 17.25 5.52 13.94
N ASP A 8 18.38 6.10 13.57
CA ASP A 8 19.37 6.64 14.49
C ASP A 8 18.90 7.96 15.13
N ALA A 9 19.75 8.57 15.97
CA ALA A 9 19.42 9.82 16.64
C ALA A 9 19.28 11.03 15.69
N GLN A 10 19.77 10.90 14.46
CA GLN A 10 19.71 11.90 13.39
C GLN A 10 18.51 11.65 12.46
N GLY A 11 17.75 10.57 12.68
CA GLY A 11 16.60 10.19 11.86
C GLY A 11 16.98 9.42 10.59
N ALA A 12 18.24 9.02 10.44
CA ALA A 12 18.68 8.18 9.32
C ALA A 12 18.34 6.70 9.60
N PRO A 13 18.02 5.90 8.58
CA PRO A 13 17.78 4.47 8.78
C PRO A 13 19.00 3.74 9.33
N VAL A 14 18.79 2.91 10.36
CA VAL A 14 19.84 2.05 10.92
C VAL A 14 20.15 0.89 9.97
N ASP A 15 19.13 0.38 9.29
CA ASP A 15 19.26 -0.58 8.18
C ASP A 15 19.21 0.18 6.85
N PRO A 16 20.26 0.13 6.01
CA PRO A 16 20.30 0.86 4.74
C PRO A 16 19.29 0.34 3.71
N THR A 17 18.64 -0.81 3.95
CA THR A 17 17.57 -1.34 3.10
C THR A 17 16.21 -0.69 3.35
N PHE A 18 16.06 0.06 4.44
CA PHE A 18 14.83 0.81 4.68
C PHE A 18 14.72 1.99 3.72
N LYS A 19 13.53 2.11 3.12
CA LYS A 19 13.19 3.25 2.27
C LYS A 19 13.33 4.56 3.05
N THR A 20 13.90 5.55 2.40
CA THR A 20 13.82 6.95 2.82
C THR A 20 12.36 7.43 2.79
N PRO A 21 12.02 8.54 3.47
CA PRO A 21 10.68 9.13 3.36
C PRO A 21 10.26 9.46 1.93
N ALA A 22 11.20 9.90 1.08
CA ALA A 22 10.93 10.20 -0.33
C ALA A 22 10.57 8.93 -1.12
N GLU A 23 11.32 7.85 -0.93
CA GLU A 23 11.03 6.54 -1.55
C GLU A 23 9.71 5.95 -1.04
N GLY A 24 9.38 6.12 0.24
CA GLY A 24 8.10 5.70 0.80
C GLY A 24 6.89 6.48 0.25
N ALA A 25 7.10 7.73 -0.16
CA ALA A 25 6.06 8.55 -0.79
C ALA A 25 5.93 8.31 -2.30
N ALA A 26 6.97 7.78 -2.96
CA ALA A 26 7.08 7.74 -4.42
C ALA A 26 5.89 7.07 -5.10
N THR A 27 5.51 5.86 -4.68
CA THR A 27 4.37 5.13 -5.28
C THR A 27 3.06 5.89 -5.16
N GLN A 28 2.84 6.59 -4.04
CA GLN A 28 1.61 7.35 -3.81
C GLN A 28 1.54 8.56 -4.75
N VAL A 29 2.67 9.27 -4.91
CA VAL A 29 2.79 10.40 -5.84
C VAL A 29 2.61 9.92 -7.28
N TRP A 30 3.23 8.80 -7.66
CA TRP A 30 3.08 8.19 -8.97
C TRP A 30 1.62 7.80 -9.24
N ALA A 31 0.98 7.07 -8.32
CA ALA A 31 -0.42 6.64 -8.46
C ALA A 31 -1.39 7.83 -8.61
N ALA A 32 -1.08 8.96 -7.99
CA ALA A 32 -1.91 10.17 -8.06
C ALA A 32 -1.69 11.00 -9.34
N THR A 33 -0.61 10.79 -10.09
CA THR A 33 -0.18 11.72 -11.17
C THR A 33 0.19 11.04 -12.49
N ALA A 34 0.38 9.73 -12.51
CA ALA A 34 0.78 9.00 -13.70
C ALA A 34 -0.37 8.90 -14.71
N GLN A 35 -0.18 9.48 -15.90
CA GLN A 35 -1.12 9.39 -17.03
C GLN A 35 -1.41 7.94 -17.46
N LEU A 36 -0.49 7.00 -17.16
CA LEU A 36 -0.69 5.58 -17.44
C LEU A 36 -1.90 4.99 -16.68
N LEU A 37 -2.34 5.64 -15.60
CA LEU A 37 -3.47 5.21 -14.77
C LEU A 37 -4.76 5.95 -15.10
N ASP A 38 -4.78 6.79 -16.13
CA ASP A 38 -5.96 7.55 -16.52
C ASP A 38 -7.14 6.61 -16.83
N GLY A 39 -8.23 6.75 -16.07
CA GLY A 39 -9.42 5.92 -16.19
C GLY A 39 -9.31 4.53 -15.54
N LEU A 40 -8.20 4.22 -14.87
CA LEU A 40 -7.98 2.95 -14.18
C LEU A 40 -8.11 3.13 -12.65
N GLY A 41 -9.25 2.69 -12.10
CA GLY A 41 -9.51 2.68 -10.67
C GLY A 41 -9.31 1.30 -10.03
N GLY A 42 -9.11 1.26 -8.71
CA GLY A 42 -9.07 0.02 -7.93
C GLY A 42 -7.80 -0.83 -8.09
N LEU A 43 -6.74 -0.28 -8.71
CA LEU A 43 -5.46 -0.96 -8.86
C LEU A 43 -4.66 -0.94 -7.56
N TYR A 44 -3.99 -2.04 -7.26
CA TYR A 44 -2.95 -2.08 -6.23
C TYR A 44 -1.63 -1.64 -6.86
N CYS A 45 -1.02 -0.60 -6.31
CA CYS A 45 0.23 -0.03 -6.83
C CYS A 45 1.36 -0.27 -5.83
N GLU A 46 2.53 -0.68 -6.31
CA GLU A 46 3.76 -0.84 -5.54
C GLU A 46 4.95 -0.42 -6.38
N ASP A 47 5.99 0.15 -5.74
CA ASP A 47 7.25 0.54 -6.41
C ASP A 47 7.08 1.34 -7.73
N CYS A 48 6.14 2.30 -7.72
CA CYS A 48 5.79 3.13 -8.89
C CYS A 48 5.31 2.33 -10.11
N ASP A 49 4.67 1.19 -9.89
CA ASP A 49 4.01 0.38 -10.92
C ASP A 49 2.71 -0.26 -10.38
N VAL A 50 1.93 -0.90 -11.26
CA VAL A 50 0.83 -1.77 -10.89
C VAL A 50 1.39 -3.10 -10.41
N ALA A 51 1.05 -3.49 -9.18
CA ALA A 51 1.60 -4.69 -8.57
C ALA A 51 1.18 -5.96 -9.30
N VAL A 52 2.11 -6.92 -9.33
CA VAL A 52 1.81 -8.30 -9.77
C VAL A 52 1.02 -9.04 -8.68
N ARG A 53 0.52 -10.23 -9.02
CA ARG A 53 0.00 -11.16 -8.01
C ARG A 53 1.15 -11.63 -7.13
N ALA A 54 0.98 -11.60 -5.82
CA ALA A 54 2.01 -12.05 -4.88
C ALA A 54 2.35 -13.53 -5.06
N GLU A 55 1.46 -14.32 -5.66
CA GLU A 55 1.69 -15.73 -6.01
C GLU A 55 2.64 -15.90 -7.21
N THR A 56 2.87 -14.83 -7.98
CA THR A 56 3.76 -14.81 -9.15
C THR A 56 5.06 -14.05 -8.91
N ALA A 57 5.21 -13.37 -7.77
CA ALA A 57 6.41 -12.65 -7.41
C ALA A 57 7.54 -13.61 -6.99
N GLU A 58 8.77 -13.32 -7.42
CA GLU A 58 9.95 -14.09 -7.01
C GLU A 58 10.43 -13.66 -5.61
N GLU A 59 10.30 -12.37 -5.31
CA GLU A 59 10.74 -11.76 -4.06
C GLU A 59 9.66 -11.82 -2.96
N PRO A 60 10.08 -12.01 -1.69
CA PRO A 60 9.17 -11.87 -0.58
C PRO A 60 8.69 -10.42 -0.43
N PHE A 61 7.47 -10.26 0.09
CA PHE A 61 6.83 -8.95 0.34
C PHE A 61 6.51 -8.11 -0.91
N VAL A 62 6.55 -8.73 -2.10
CA VAL A 62 6.13 -8.12 -3.37
C VAL A 62 4.78 -8.69 -3.79
N GLY A 63 3.97 -7.85 -4.42
CA GLY A 63 2.72 -8.20 -5.06
C GLY A 63 1.49 -8.16 -4.14
N VAL A 64 0.33 -8.09 -4.77
CA VAL A 64 -0.96 -8.11 -4.08
C VAL A 64 -1.42 -9.53 -3.79
N LYS A 65 -1.81 -9.79 -2.54
CA LYS A 65 -2.32 -11.09 -2.09
C LYS A 65 -3.72 -11.35 -2.60
N ALA A 66 -4.06 -12.61 -2.90
CA ALA A 66 -5.39 -12.98 -3.37
C ALA A 66 -6.55 -12.43 -2.51
N TYR A 67 -6.43 -12.52 -1.18
CA TYR A 67 -7.46 -12.03 -0.26
C TYR A 67 -7.65 -10.51 -0.29
N ALA A 68 -6.63 -9.74 -0.71
CA ALA A 68 -6.67 -8.28 -0.70
C ALA A 68 -7.52 -7.72 -1.86
N VAL A 69 -7.84 -8.55 -2.85
CA VAL A 69 -8.68 -8.17 -4.01
C VAL A 69 -9.95 -9.00 -4.09
N ASP A 70 -10.32 -9.68 -3.00
CA ASP A 70 -11.58 -10.41 -2.93
C ASP A 70 -12.75 -9.42 -2.74
N PRO A 71 -13.68 -9.30 -3.70
CA PRO A 71 -14.76 -8.34 -3.61
C PRO A 71 -15.78 -8.67 -2.51
N GLY A 72 -15.98 -9.95 -2.18
CA GLY A 72 -16.89 -10.37 -1.13
C GLY A 72 -16.34 -10.04 0.26
N GLU A 73 -15.04 -10.25 0.49
CA GLU A 73 -14.40 -9.83 1.73
C GLU A 73 -14.34 -8.31 1.85
N ALA A 74 -14.15 -7.59 0.74
CA ALA A 74 -14.22 -6.13 0.74
C ALA A 74 -15.62 -5.61 1.14
N GLU A 75 -16.69 -6.19 0.58
CA GLU A 75 -18.07 -5.84 0.93
C GLU A 75 -18.39 -6.17 2.40
N ARG A 76 -17.94 -7.34 2.88
CA ARG A 76 -18.12 -7.75 4.28
C ARG A 76 -17.39 -6.82 5.24
N LEU A 77 -16.16 -6.43 4.92
CA LEU A 77 -15.37 -5.49 5.72
C LEU A 77 -16.04 -4.12 5.74
N TRP A 78 -16.53 -3.64 4.59
CA TRP A 78 -17.23 -2.37 4.49
C TRP A 78 -18.47 -2.31 5.39
N ALA A 79 -19.35 -3.33 5.31
CA ALA A 79 -20.55 -3.40 6.15
C ALA A 79 -20.21 -3.37 7.65
N LEU A 80 -19.16 -4.08 8.04
CA LEU A 80 -18.66 -4.06 9.42
C LEU A 80 -18.15 -2.66 9.81
N SER A 81 -17.36 -2.01 8.95
CA SER A 81 -16.84 -0.66 9.20
C SER A 81 -17.96 0.38 9.35
N VAL A 82 -18.99 0.31 8.52
CA VAL A 82 -20.20 1.15 8.65
C VAL A 82 -20.87 0.92 10.00
N ALA A 83 -21.11 -0.35 10.38
CA ALA A 83 -21.74 -0.68 11.66
C ALA A 83 -20.93 -0.21 12.88
N LEU A 84 -19.60 -0.28 12.82
CA LEU A 84 -18.71 0.12 13.92
C LEU A 84 -18.54 1.63 14.03
N THR A 85 -18.60 2.36 12.92
CA THR A 85 -18.33 3.81 12.88
C THR A 85 -19.60 4.66 12.85
N GLY A 86 -20.75 4.07 12.52
CA GLY A 86 -22.00 4.79 12.29
C GLY A 86 -21.95 5.71 11.06
N THR A 87 -20.96 5.54 10.18
CA THR A 87 -20.81 6.35 8.97
C THR A 87 -21.55 5.69 7.82
N GLU A 88 -22.53 6.36 7.25
CA GLU A 88 -23.16 5.95 6.00
C GLU A 88 -22.62 6.81 4.85
N PHE A 89 -22.24 6.17 3.74
CA PHE A 89 -21.91 6.88 2.51
C PHE A 89 -23.20 7.13 1.73
N VAL A 90 -23.44 8.39 1.39
CA VAL A 90 -24.56 8.89 0.57
C VAL A 90 -24.17 8.92 -0.90
#